data_AF-A0A9D6K9P9-F1
#
_entry.id   AF-A0A9D6K9P9-F1
#
_cell.length_a   1.000
_cell.length_b   1.000
_cell.length_c   1.000
_cell.angle_alpha   90.00
_cell.angle_beta   90.00
_cell.angle_gamma   90.00
#
_symmetry.space_group_name_H-M   'P 1'
#
loop_
_entity.id
_entity.type
_entity.pdbx_description
1 polymer ?
#
loop_
_entity_poly.entity_id
_entity_poly.type
_entity_poly.pdbx_seq_one_letter_code
_entity_poly.pdbx_strand_id
1 'polypeptide(L)'
;AWIKKNGYEQIALVGSSFGGLIAIHTAAKHKELISLALKCPVSNYPILWQSRLGKDGMANWEKEGLFSFIFDDQKARLEYGFYADLLKFNTYADAAHIKTPTLIVHGDADDDVPVDQSIRLFDTLRIARPQKELVLISGADHGFEKPEDFNQMIGRIEDWIISNIAGKGQASHCIL
;
A
#
# COMPACT_ATOMS: atom_id res chain seq x y z
N ALA A 1 8.21 15.62 14.37
CA ALA A 1 7.76 15.66 12.96
C ALA A 1 7.07 17.00 12.70
N TRP A 2 7.15 17.56 11.48
CA TRP A 2 6.53 18.84 11.08
C TRP A 2 5.02 18.86 11.37
N ILE A 3 4.33 17.75 11.10
CA ILE A 3 2.88 17.60 11.32
C ILE A 3 2.50 17.89 12.79
N LYS A 4 3.14 17.21 13.75
CA LYS A 4 2.90 17.45 15.18
C LYS A 4 3.23 18.87 15.63
N LYS A 5 4.27 19.50 15.05
CA LYS A 5 4.62 20.90 15.36
C LYS A 5 3.53 21.90 14.93
N ASN A 6 2.67 21.52 13.98
CA ASN A 6 1.54 22.32 13.52
C ASN A 6 0.22 21.96 14.24
N GLY A 7 0.26 21.22 15.34
CA GLY A 7 -0.91 20.94 16.18
C GLY A 7 -1.78 19.76 15.74
N TYR A 8 -1.36 18.98 14.74
CA TYR A 8 -2.07 17.76 14.35
C TYR A 8 -1.73 16.60 15.30
N GLU A 9 -2.73 16.10 16.01
CA GLU A 9 -2.58 15.05 17.03
C GLU A 9 -3.02 13.66 16.52
N GLN A 10 -4.02 13.63 15.64
CA GLN A 10 -4.59 12.40 15.08
C GLN A 10 -4.15 12.25 13.64
N ILE A 11 -3.22 11.33 13.39
CA ILE A 11 -2.58 11.15 12.09
C ILE A 11 -2.94 9.76 11.55
N ALA A 12 -3.64 9.73 10.42
CA ALA A 12 -3.83 8.53 9.62
C ALA A 12 -2.84 8.52 8.45
N LEU A 13 -2.42 7.33 8.03
CA LEU A 13 -1.55 7.14 6.87
C LEU A 13 -2.28 6.33 5.81
N VAL A 14 -2.25 6.82 4.57
CA VAL A 14 -2.81 6.12 3.41
C VAL A 14 -1.68 5.88 2.41
N GLY A 15 -1.57 4.65 1.92
CA GLY A 15 -0.58 4.27 0.90
C GLY A 15 -1.20 3.46 -0.22
N SER A 16 -0.86 3.78 -1.47
CA SER A 16 -1.31 3.03 -2.66
C SER A 16 -0.12 2.45 -3.41
N SER A 17 -0.22 1.21 -3.90
CA SER A 17 0.83 0.59 -4.75
C SER A 17 2.21 0.69 -4.09
N PHE A 18 3.21 1.28 -4.75
CA PHE A 18 4.52 1.57 -4.15
C PHE A 18 4.44 2.46 -2.90
N GLY A 19 3.52 3.42 -2.85
CA GLY A 19 3.24 4.20 -1.64
C GLY A 19 2.76 3.33 -0.47
N GLY A 20 2.15 2.17 -0.75
CA GLY A 20 1.83 1.16 0.25
C GLY A 20 3.07 0.57 0.93
N LEU A 21 4.13 0.26 0.16
CA LEU A 21 5.42 -0.17 0.70
C LEU A 21 5.98 0.87 1.68
N ILE A 22 6.02 2.13 1.24
CA ILE A 22 6.51 3.25 2.05
C ILE A 22 5.65 3.43 3.31
N ALA A 23 4.33 3.31 3.18
CA ALA A 23 3.41 3.43 4.30
C ALA A 23 3.61 2.32 5.34
N ILE A 24 3.81 1.07 4.91
CA ILE A 24 4.10 -0.07 5.79
C ILE A 24 5.42 0.17 6.55
N HIS A 25 6.48 0.54 5.84
CA HIS A 25 7.79 0.81 6.45
C HIS A 25 7.72 1.98 7.46
N THR A 26 6.92 3.00 7.15
CA THR A 26 6.68 4.13 8.05
C THR A 26 5.89 3.69 9.28
N ALA A 27 4.77 2.99 9.10
CA ALA A 27 3.91 2.54 10.19
C ALA A 27 4.60 1.56 11.15
N ALA A 28 5.57 0.77 10.67
CA ALA A 28 6.39 -0.09 11.52
C ALA A 28 7.23 0.71 12.54
N LYS A 29 7.57 1.97 12.23
CA LYS A 29 8.42 2.85 13.05
C LYS A 29 7.62 3.88 13.85
N HIS A 30 6.38 4.15 13.46
CA HIS A 30 5.55 5.23 14.01
C HIS A 30 4.30 4.68 14.68
N LYS A 31 4.37 4.48 16.00
CA LYS A 31 3.27 3.94 16.81
C LYS A 31 2.18 4.96 17.14
N GLU A 32 2.41 6.23 16.82
CA GLU A 32 1.44 7.31 17.05
C GLU A 32 0.32 7.36 16.00
N LEU A 33 0.42 6.61 14.91
CA LEU A 33 -0.59 6.61 13.86
C LEU A 33 -1.88 6.01 14.39
N ILE A 34 -2.99 6.71 14.20
CA ILE A 34 -4.31 6.23 14.64
C ILE A 34 -4.89 5.20 13.66
N SER A 35 -4.48 5.25 12.39
CA SER A 35 -5.01 4.39 11.34
C SER A 35 -4.01 4.27 10.18
N LEU A 36 -3.97 3.09 9.57
CA LEU A 36 -3.26 2.79 8.32
C LEU A 36 -4.27 2.21 7.33
N ALA A 37 -4.37 2.79 6.14
CA ALA A 37 -5.17 2.27 5.04
C ALA A 37 -4.29 2.05 3.80
N LEU A 38 -4.42 0.89 3.18
CA LEU A 38 -3.56 0.46 2.08
C LEU A 38 -4.40 0.06 0.87
N LYS A 39 -4.19 0.73 -0.27
CA LYS A 39 -4.80 0.42 -1.56
C LYS A 39 -3.80 -0.36 -2.44
N CYS A 40 -4.13 -1.59 -2.82
CA CYS A 40 -3.28 -2.47 -3.65
C CYS A 40 -1.78 -2.39 -3.29
N PRO A 41 -1.39 -2.55 -2.01
CA PRO A 41 -0.03 -2.25 -1.58
C PRO A 41 1.01 -3.21 -2.16
N VAL A 42 2.10 -2.65 -2.69
CA VAL A 42 3.28 -3.44 -3.01
C VAL A 42 3.96 -3.86 -1.71
N SER A 43 4.08 -5.16 -1.48
CA SER A 43 4.76 -5.76 -0.32
C SER A 43 6.08 -6.45 -0.68
N ASN A 44 6.29 -6.74 -1.96
CA ASN A 44 7.57 -7.19 -2.51
C ASN A 44 7.72 -6.57 -3.90
N TYR A 45 8.46 -5.46 -4.00
CA TYR A 45 8.66 -4.78 -5.28
C TYR A 45 9.76 -5.42 -6.14
N PRO A 46 10.89 -5.94 -5.59
CA PRO A 46 11.91 -6.61 -6.38
C PRO A 46 11.37 -7.73 -7.27
N ILE A 47 10.43 -8.56 -6.77
CA ILE A 47 9.86 -9.65 -7.56
C ILE A 47 9.01 -9.16 -8.73
N LEU A 48 8.34 -8.00 -8.60
CA LEU A 48 7.55 -7.42 -9.70
C LEU A 48 8.46 -7.00 -10.85
N TRP A 49 9.60 -6.38 -10.55
CA TRP A 49 10.59 -6.01 -11.57
C TRP A 49 11.25 -7.24 -12.20
N GLN A 50 11.60 -8.25 -11.40
CA GLN A 50 12.15 -9.51 -11.91
C GLN A 50 11.16 -10.22 -12.84
N SER A 51 9.88 -10.26 -12.48
CA SER A 51 8.81 -10.83 -13.31
C SER A 51 8.64 -10.05 -14.61
N ARG A 52 8.56 -8.71 -14.51
CA ARG A 52 8.34 -7.81 -15.65
C ARG A 52 9.46 -7.86 -16.68
N LEU A 53 10.72 -7.83 -16.25
CA LEU A 53 11.87 -7.70 -17.13
C LEU A 53 12.52 -9.04 -17.50
N GLY A 54 12.26 -10.09 -16.71
CA GLY A 54 12.97 -11.36 -16.83
C GLY A 54 14.47 -11.24 -16.55
N LYS A 55 15.18 -12.35 -16.69
CA LYS A 55 16.63 -12.42 -16.39
C LYS A 55 17.43 -11.46 -17.27
N ASP A 56 17.18 -11.49 -18.58
CA ASP A 56 17.96 -10.70 -19.54
C ASP A 56 17.68 -9.20 -19.40
N GLY A 57 16.42 -8.81 -19.17
CA GLY A 57 16.06 -7.41 -18.95
C GLY A 57 16.64 -6.86 -17.65
N MET A 58 16.64 -7.66 -16.57
CA MET A 58 17.29 -7.29 -15.30
C MET A 58 18.81 -7.15 -15.48
N ALA A 59 19.47 -8.09 -16.16
CA ALA A 59 20.91 -8.04 -16.41
C ALA A 59 21.28 -6.83 -17.29
N ASN A 60 20.46 -6.51 -18.28
CA ASN A 60 20.66 -5.32 -19.11
C ASN A 60 20.48 -4.03 -18.29
N TRP A 61 19.47 -3.96 -17.42
CA TRP A 61 19.28 -2.80 -16.56
C TRP A 61 20.45 -2.60 -15.60
N GLU A 62 20.97 -3.67 -15.00
CA GLU A 62 22.15 -3.63 -14.14
C GLU A 62 23.39 -3.15 -14.90
N LYS A 63 23.64 -3.72 -16.09
CA LYS A 63 24.80 -3.39 -16.93
C LYS A 63 24.78 -1.96 -17.44
N GLU A 64 23.63 -1.50 -17.93
CA GLU A 64 23.48 -0.17 -18.53
C GLU A 64 23.24 0.92 -17.47
N GLY A 65 22.91 0.54 -16.23
CA GLY A 65 22.61 1.44 -15.11
C GLY A 65 21.29 2.21 -15.26
N LEU A 66 20.60 2.10 -16.39
CA LEU A 66 19.41 2.87 -16.71
C LEU A 66 18.40 2.03 -17.51
N PHE A 67 17.15 2.02 -17.04
CA PHE A 67 16.02 1.42 -17.74
C PHE A 67 15.13 2.51 -18.33
N SER A 68 14.81 2.42 -19.62
CA SER A 68 13.88 3.34 -20.30
C SER A 68 12.54 2.64 -20.51
N PHE A 69 11.45 3.31 -20.17
CA PHE A 69 10.08 2.80 -20.35
C PHE A 69 9.13 3.94 -20.70
N ILE A 70 7.93 3.58 -21.17
CA ILE A 70 6.85 4.54 -21.39
C ILE A 70 5.95 4.52 -20.16
N PHE A 71 5.65 5.71 -19.64
CA PHE A 71 4.71 5.94 -18.56
C PHE A 71 3.87 7.14 -18.93
N ASP A 72 2.55 6.96 -18.99
CA ASP A 72 1.59 8.00 -19.38
C ASP A 72 1.99 8.71 -20.70
N ASP A 73 2.21 7.90 -21.74
CA ASP A 73 2.69 8.31 -23.08
C ASP A 73 4.03 9.09 -23.11
N GLN A 74 4.74 9.17 -21.99
CA GLN A 74 6.02 9.85 -21.88
C GLN A 74 7.17 8.86 -21.65
N LYS A 75 8.32 9.17 -22.25
CA LYS A 75 9.54 8.40 -22.01
C LYS A 75 10.11 8.73 -20.64
N ALA A 76 10.03 7.75 -19.74
CA ALA A 76 10.64 7.80 -18.43
C ALA A 76 11.95 7.00 -18.41
N ARG A 77 12.79 7.31 -17.42
CA ARG A 77 14.07 6.65 -17.17
C ARG A 77 14.18 6.34 -15.68
N LEU A 78 14.70 5.16 -15.35
CA LEU A 78 14.88 4.71 -13.98
C LEU A 78 16.29 4.14 -13.79
N GLU A 79 17.04 4.71 -12.87
CA GLU A 79 18.38 4.23 -12.55
C GLU A 79 18.32 2.88 -11.83
N TYR A 80 19.29 2.00 -12.09
CA TYR A 80 19.38 0.71 -11.42
C TYR A 80 19.54 0.86 -9.89
N GLY A 81 20.07 2.00 -9.43
CA GLY A 81 20.11 2.36 -8.00
C GLY A 81 18.74 2.27 -7.31
N PHE A 82 17.64 2.56 -8.03
CA PHE A 82 16.30 2.35 -7.51
C PHE A 82 16.03 0.89 -7.17
N TYR A 83 16.34 -0.04 -8.08
CA TYR A 83 16.18 -1.47 -7.82
C TYR A 83 17.08 -1.94 -6.68
N ALA A 84 18.33 -1.49 -6.66
CA ALA A 84 19.26 -1.81 -5.58
C ALA A 84 18.77 -1.32 -4.21
N ASP A 85 18.10 -0.16 -4.16
CA ASP A 85 17.47 0.34 -2.94
C ASP A 85 16.28 -0.50 -2.51
N LEU A 86 15.44 -0.97 -3.45
CA LEU A 86 14.30 -1.84 -3.12
C LEU A 86 14.73 -3.13 -2.40
N LEU A 87 15.92 -3.66 -2.71
CA LEU A 87 16.47 -4.86 -2.05
C LEU A 87 16.76 -4.64 -0.55
N LYS A 88 16.87 -3.39 -0.10
CA LYS A 88 17.13 -3.04 1.31
C LYS A 88 15.88 -3.09 2.18
N PHE A 89 14.69 -3.19 1.58
CA PHE A 89 13.42 -3.21 2.30
C PHE A 89 12.89 -4.63 2.45
N ASN A 90 12.48 -4.97 3.67
CA ASN A 90 11.74 -6.19 3.95
C ASN A 90 10.36 -5.83 4.51
N THR A 91 9.45 -5.50 3.60
CA THR A 91 8.12 -4.99 3.93
C THR A 91 7.30 -5.96 4.78
N TYR A 92 7.45 -7.27 4.59
CA TYR A 92 6.80 -8.27 5.44
C TYR A 92 7.37 -8.26 6.86
N ALA A 93 8.69 -8.16 7.03
CA ALA A 93 9.29 -8.02 8.36
C ALA A 93 8.80 -6.73 9.05
N ASP A 94 8.77 -5.61 8.33
CA ASP A 94 8.24 -4.34 8.85
C ASP A 94 6.77 -4.47 9.27
N ALA A 95 5.93 -5.11 8.44
CA ALA A 95 4.52 -5.33 8.73
C ALA A 95 4.28 -6.10 10.03
N ALA A 96 5.16 -7.05 10.39
CA ALA A 96 5.05 -7.80 11.63
C ALA A 96 5.19 -6.91 12.90
N HIS A 97 5.81 -5.73 12.76
CA HIS A 97 6.01 -4.76 13.84
C HIS A 97 4.89 -3.71 13.94
N ILE A 98 4.01 -3.61 12.95
CA ILE A 98 2.90 -2.65 12.96
C ILE A 98 1.94 -2.95 14.12
N LYS A 99 1.59 -1.89 14.86
CA LYS A 99 0.59 -1.90 15.94
C LYS A 99 -0.63 -1.04 15.65
N THR A 100 -0.58 -0.26 14.58
CA THR A 100 -1.66 0.63 14.13
C THR A 100 -2.79 -0.19 13.49
N PRO A 101 -4.07 0.13 13.75
CA PRO A 101 -5.19 -0.44 13.03
C PRO A 101 -4.99 -0.33 11.51
N THR A 102 -5.00 -1.47 10.81
CA THR A 102 -4.64 -1.55 9.40
C THR A 102 -5.75 -2.13 8.53
N LEU A 103 -6.19 -1.36 7.53
CA LEU A 103 -7.03 -1.84 6.43
C LEU A 103 -6.17 -2.07 5.18
N ILE A 104 -6.45 -3.16 4.49
CA ILE A 104 -5.95 -3.44 3.14
C ILE A 104 -7.16 -3.60 2.21
N VAL A 105 -7.22 -2.82 1.15
CA VAL A 105 -8.20 -2.97 0.06
C VAL A 105 -7.45 -3.33 -1.22
N HIS A 106 -7.90 -4.36 -1.93
CA HIS A 106 -7.26 -4.84 -3.14
C HIS A 106 -8.32 -5.34 -4.14
N GLY A 107 -8.18 -5.02 -5.42
CA GLY A 107 -8.93 -5.69 -6.48
C GLY A 107 -8.38 -7.10 -6.74
N ASP A 108 -9.24 -8.10 -6.91
CA ASP A 108 -8.75 -9.47 -7.17
C ASP A 108 -8.34 -9.71 -8.64
N ALA A 109 -8.61 -8.75 -9.52
CA ALA A 109 -8.18 -8.72 -10.92
C ALA A 109 -7.05 -7.69 -11.16
N ASP A 110 -6.26 -7.39 -10.12
CA ASP A 110 -5.10 -6.51 -10.20
C ASP A 110 -3.93 -7.20 -10.92
N ASP A 111 -3.65 -6.74 -12.15
CA ASP A 111 -2.57 -7.27 -13.00
C ASP A 111 -1.20 -6.61 -12.73
N ASP A 112 -1.16 -5.52 -11.96
CA ASP A 112 0.08 -4.79 -11.64
C ASP A 112 0.73 -5.33 -10.35
N VAL A 113 -0.10 -5.60 -9.34
CA VAL A 113 0.30 -6.11 -8.04
C VAL A 113 -0.53 -7.35 -7.72
N PRO A 114 0.05 -8.56 -7.75
CA PRO A 114 -0.71 -9.78 -7.45
C PRO A 114 -1.33 -9.71 -6.05
N VAL A 115 -2.63 -10.01 -5.97
CA VAL A 115 -3.44 -9.98 -4.74
C VAL A 115 -2.84 -10.81 -3.60
N ASP A 116 -2.09 -11.87 -3.93
CA ASP A 116 -1.33 -12.71 -3.00
C ASP A 116 -0.39 -11.89 -2.09
N GLN A 117 0.15 -10.77 -2.58
CA GLN A 117 0.95 -9.89 -1.74
C GLN A 117 0.14 -9.30 -0.59
N SER A 118 -1.11 -8.88 -0.84
CA SER A 118 -2.02 -8.38 0.18
C SER A 118 -2.50 -9.46 1.13
N ILE A 119 -2.78 -10.66 0.63
CA ILE A 119 -3.16 -11.81 1.47
C ILE A 119 -2.02 -12.13 2.44
N ARG A 120 -0.80 -12.27 1.92
CA ARG A 120 0.39 -12.52 2.74
C ARG A 120 0.69 -11.37 3.71
N LEU A 121 0.50 -10.12 3.29
CA LEU A 121 0.65 -8.96 4.14
C LEU A 121 -0.32 -9.03 5.32
N PHE A 122 -1.60 -9.30 5.05
CA PHE A 122 -2.65 -9.45 6.07
C PHE A 122 -2.32 -10.53 7.10
N ASP A 123 -1.81 -11.68 6.65
CA ASP A 123 -1.39 -12.78 7.53
C ASP A 123 -0.16 -12.44 8.38
N THR A 124 0.73 -11.60 7.84
CA THR A 124 1.96 -11.18 8.51
C THR A 124 1.69 -10.19 9.65
N LEU A 125 0.65 -9.35 9.53
CA LEU A 125 0.23 -8.41 10.58
C LEU A 125 -0.08 -9.13 11.90
N ARG A 126 0.57 -8.69 12.99
CA ARG A 126 0.47 -9.29 14.33
C ARG A 126 -0.59 -8.64 15.24
N ILE A 127 -1.40 -7.74 14.70
CA ILE A 127 -2.59 -7.20 15.37
C ILE A 127 -3.78 -8.13 15.16
N ALA A 128 -4.67 -8.20 16.14
CA ALA A 128 -5.85 -9.05 16.08
C ALA A 128 -7.00 -8.36 15.33
N ARG A 129 -7.96 -9.13 14.82
CA ARG A 129 -9.26 -8.55 14.45
C ARG A 129 -9.96 -8.01 15.72
N PRO A 130 -10.69 -6.88 15.66
CA PRO A 130 -11.03 -6.11 14.46
C PRO A 130 -10.00 -5.05 14.05
N GLN A 131 -8.79 -5.01 14.61
CA GLN A 131 -7.77 -4.00 14.28
C GLN A 131 -7.05 -4.24 12.94
N LYS A 132 -7.31 -5.37 12.27
CA LYS A 132 -6.92 -5.57 10.89
C LYS A 132 -8.07 -6.07 10.04
N GLU A 133 -8.11 -5.58 8.80
CA GLU A 133 -9.07 -6.05 7.80
C GLU A 133 -8.41 -6.13 6.42
N LEU A 134 -8.82 -7.15 5.66
CA LEU A 134 -8.53 -7.31 4.24
C LEU A 134 -9.85 -7.33 3.49
N VAL A 135 -10.00 -6.43 2.52
CA VAL A 135 -11.14 -6.32 1.63
C VAL A 135 -10.67 -6.62 0.21
N LEU A 136 -11.24 -7.66 -0.38
CA LEU A 136 -11.04 -8.00 -1.78
C LEU A 136 -12.28 -7.54 -2.56
N ILE A 137 -12.09 -6.72 -3.59
CA ILE A 137 -13.16 -6.26 -4.46
C ILE A 137 -13.11 -7.08 -5.74
N SER A 138 -14.19 -7.85 -5.98
CA SER A 138 -14.19 -8.84 -7.05
C SER A 138 -14.33 -8.21 -8.44
N GLY A 139 -13.44 -8.61 -9.35
CA GLY A 139 -13.34 -8.09 -10.71
C GLY A 139 -12.76 -6.68 -10.82
N ALA A 140 -12.25 -6.11 -9.73
CA ALA A 140 -11.61 -4.80 -9.72
C ALA A 140 -10.13 -4.92 -10.09
N ASP A 141 -9.67 -4.01 -10.94
CA ASP A 141 -8.27 -3.86 -11.36
C ASP A 141 -7.44 -3.00 -10.38
N HIS A 142 -6.17 -2.73 -10.73
CA HIS A 142 -5.27 -1.90 -9.92
C HIS A 142 -5.77 -0.46 -9.72
N GLY A 143 -6.40 0.10 -10.76
CA GLY A 143 -6.90 1.47 -10.79
C GLY A 143 -8.25 1.66 -10.11
N PHE A 144 -9.03 0.58 -9.98
CA PHE A 144 -10.47 0.60 -9.72
C PHE A 144 -11.19 1.48 -10.77
N GLU A 145 -10.96 1.22 -12.06
CA GLU A 145 -11.45 2.08 -13.15
C GLU A 145 -12.99 2.17 -13.21
N LYS A 146 -13.70 1.11 -12.79
CA LYS A 146 -15.16 1.14 -12.71
C LYS A 146 -15.59 2.01 -11.54
N PRO A 147 -16.53 2.96 -11.73
CA PRO A 147 -17.01 3.82 -10.64
C PRO A 147 -17.50 3.06 -9.41
N GLU A 148 -18.15 1.92 -9.58
CA GLU A 148 -18.66 1.09 -8.49
C GLU A 148 -17.53 0.46 -7.66
N ASP A 149 -16.46 0.03 -8.33
CA ASP A 149 -15.27 -0.55 -7.70
C ASP A 149 -14.50 0.55 -6.94
N PHE A 150 -14.37 1.74 -7.55
CA PHE A 150 -13.75 2.90 -6.91
C PHE A 150 -14.53 3.35 -5.67
N ASN A 151 -15.85 3.48 -5.78
CA ASN A 151 -16.71 3.92 -4.68
C ASN A 151 -16.66 2.95 -3.50
N GLN A 152 -16.66 1.64 -3.78
CA GLN A 152 -16.44 0.63 -2.75
C GLN A 152 -15.05 0.82 -2.11
N MET A 153 -13.99 0.92 -2.90
CA MET A 153 -12.63 1.06 -2.40
C MET A 153 -12.47 2.29 -1.50
N ILE A 154 -12.88 3.47 -1.97
CA ILE A 154 -12.70 4.72 -1.23
C ILE A 154 -13.58 4.75 0.02
N GLY A 155 -14.83 4.27 -0.07
CA GLY A 155 -15.74 4.20 1.08
C GLY A 155 -15.18 3.33 2.20
N ARG A 156 -14.57 2.18 1.87
CA ARG A 156 -13.90 1.33 2.88
C ARG A 156 -12.73 2.03 3.56
N ILE A 157 -11.94 2.80 2.81
CA ILE A 157 -10.81 3.58 3.36
C ILE A 157 -11.33 4.70 4.28
N GLU A 158 -12.34 5.45 3.85
CA GLU A 158 -12.94 6.53 4.62
C GLU A 158 -13.53 6.02 5.93
N ASP A 159 -14.37 4.97 5.87
CA ASP A 159 -14.98 4.33 7.05
C ASP A 159 -13.92 3.84 8.05
N TRP A 160 -12.83 3.25 7.54
CA TRP A 160 -11.75 2.77 8.38
C TRP A 160 -11.00 3.90 9.09
N ILE A 161 -10.69 4.98 8.37
CA ILE A 161 -10.03 6.14 8.99
C ILE A 161 -10.97 6.76 10.03
N ILE A 162 -12.23 6.99 9.67
CA ILE A 162 -13.24 7.62 10.52
C ILE A 162 -13.46 6.83 11.81
N SER A 163 -13.58 5.50 11.72
CA SER A 163 -13.83 4.64 12.88
C SER A 163 -12.67 4.58 13.88
N ASN A 164 -11.46 4.94 13.46
CA ASN A 164 -10.27 4.97 14.31
C ASN A 164 -9.92 6.37 14.86
N ILE A 165 -10.71 7.39 14.56
CA ILE A 165 -10.58 8.72 15.18
C ILE A 165 -11.12 8.66 16.61
N ALA A 166 -10.30 9.07 17.58
CA ALA A 166 -10.68 9.17 18.99
C ALA A 166 -11.85 10.16 19.18
N GLY A 167 -12.84 9.78 19.99
CA GLY A 167 -14.00 10.62 20.31
C GLY A 167 -15.29 10.33 19.51
N LYS A 168 -15.27 9.41 18.52
CA LYS A 168 -16.49 8.89 17.91
C LYS A 168 -17.03 7.70 18.71
N GLY A 169 -17.82 7.98 19.74
CA GLY A 169 -18.84 7.03 20.19
C GLY A 169 -19.81 6.72 19.04
N GLN A 170 -20.32 5.49 18.98
CA GLN A 170 -21.33 4.99 18.03
C GLN A 170 -22.20 6.11 17.42
N ALA A 171 -21.84 6.57 16.23
CA ALA A 171 -22.70 7.42 15.43
C ALA A 171 -22.93 6.67 14.13
N SER A 172 -24.11 6.06 14.03
CA SER A 172 -24.68 5.53 12.81
C SER A 172 -24.61 6.60 11.72
N HIS A 173 -23.79 6.41 10.69
CA HIS A 173 -23.76 7.34 9.56
C HIS A 173 -24.78 6.85 8.53
N CYS A 174 -25.87 7.62 8.42
CA CYS A 174 -26.72 7.64 7.24
C CYS A 174 -25.94 8.42 6.17
N ILE A 175 -25.67 7.79 5.02
CA ILE A 175 -25.07 8.43 3.86
C ILE A 175 -26.23 8.80 2.92
N LEU A 176 -26.37 10.09 2.61
CA LEU A 176 -27.26 10.58 1.55
C LEU A 176 -26.63 10.36 0.18
#